data_AF-A0A349QP35-F1
#
_entry.id   AF-A0A349QP35-F1
#
_cell.length_a   1.000
_cell.length_b   1.000
_cell.length_c   1.000
_cell.angle_alpha   90.00
_cell.angle_beta   90.00
_cell.angle_gamma   90.00
#
_symmetry.space_group_name_H-M   'P 1'
#
loop_
_entity.id
_entity.type
_entity.pdbx_description
1 polymer ?
#
loop_
_entity_poly.entity_id
_entity_poly.type
_entity_poly.pdbx_seq_one_letter_code
_entity_poly.pdbx_strand_id
1 'polypeptide(L)'
;MACEKCSANGDNVKHKQRESAEKKALLTRLSRIEGQVRGVRAMVEDDRYCVDIVTQVSAIQAALNGFNKELLARHIKTCVSEDIKEGNEQAVDELCDLLKKLMK
;
A
#
# COMPACT_ATOMS: atom_id res chain seq x y z
N MET A 1 0.24 -11.99 19.11
CA MET A 1 -1.05 -12.60 18.70
C MET A 1 -1.84 -11.55 17.93
N ALA A 2 -2.57 -11.96 16.90
CA ALA A 2 -3.08 -11.07 15.86
C ALA A 2 -4.21 -10.15 16.35
N CYS A 3 -4.18 -8.88 15.94
CA CYS A 3 -5.33 -7.98 15.85
C CYS A 3 -6.58 -8.80 15.45
N GLU A 4 -7.69 -8.67 16.21
CA GLU A 4 -8.94 -9.44 16.00
C GLU A 4 -9.50 -9.35 14.58
N LYS A 5 -9.03 -8.39 13.77
CA LYS A 5 -9.42 -8.16 12.36
C LYS A 5 -8.48 -8.82 11.34
N CYS A 6 -7.39 -9.45 11.78
CA CYS A 6 -6.32 -10.02 10.97
C CYS A 6 -6.16 -11.53 11.22
N SER A 7 -7.07 -12.35 10.69
CA SER A 7 -6.98 -13.81 10.83
C SER A 7 -5.85 -14.38 9.97
N ALA A 8 -5.08 -15.33 10.54
CA ALA A 8 -4.23 -16.22 9.75
C ALA A 8 -5.10 -17.34 9.18
N ASN A 9 -5.18 -17.46 7.86
CA ASN A 9 -5.68 -18.69 7.24
C ASN A 9 -4.52 -19.70 7.09
N GLY A 10 -4.81 -20.93 6.68
CA GLY A 10 -3.84 -22.04 6.55
C GLY A 10 -2.62 -21.78 5.67
N ASP A 11 -2.59 -20.64 4.98
CA ASP A 11 -1.40 -20.05 4.36
C ASP A 11 -0.98 -18.87 5.22
N ASN A 12 0.27 -18.83 5.69
CA ASN A 12 0.89 -17.93 6.69
C ASN A 12 0.74 -16.39 6.44
N VAL A 13 -0.49 -15.92 6.21
CA VAL A 13 -0.87 -14.62 5.67
C VAL A 13 -1.92 -14.00 6.59
N LYS A 14 -1.61 -12.82 7.14
CA LYS A 14 -2.54 -12.03 7.96
C LYS A 14 -3.58 -11.36 7.04
N HIS A 15 -4.88 -11.65 7.22
CA HIS A 15 -5.95 -11.08 6.40
C HIS A 15 -6.77 -10.01 7.13
N LYS A 16 -6.71 -8.74 6.68
CA LYS A 16 -7.57 -7.67 7.22
C LYS A 16 -8.93 -7.60 6.50
N GLN A 17 -10.02 -7.80 7.23
CA GLN A 17 -11.36 -7.38 6.79
C GLN A 17 -11.43 -5.84 6.80
N ARG A 18 -11.71 -5.25 5.64
CA ARG A 18 -11.73 -3.79 5.44
C ARG A 18 -13.17 -3.32 5.23
N GLU A 19 -13.49 -2.14 5.74
CA GLU A 19 -14.75 -1.48 5.43
C GLU A 19 -14.88 -1.26 3.90
N SER A 20 -16.12 -1.30 3.41
CA SER A 20 -16.41 -1.20 1.97
C SER A 20 -15.86 0.09 1.35
N ALA A 21 -15.93 1.21 2.08
CA ALA A 21 -15.40 2.50 1.66
C ALA A 21 -13.86 2.50 1.58
N GLU A 22 -13.16 1.95 2.58
CA GLU A 22 -11.70 1.81 2.57
C GLU A 22 -11.24 0.95 1.39
N LYS A 23 -11.87 -0.24 1.23
CA LYS A 23 -11.56 -1.16 0.13
C LYS A 23 -11.77 -0.48 -1.22
N LYS A 24 -12.89 0.22 -1.42
CA LYS A 24 -13.18 0.93 -2.67
C LYS A 24 -12.16 2.04 -2.95
N ALA A 25 -11.75 2.81 -1.95
CA ALA A 25 -10.76 3.88 -2.12
C ALA A 25 -9.38 3.33 -2.52
N LEU A 26 -8.93 2.26 -1.87
CA LEU A 26 -7.67 1.58 -2.20
C LEU A 26 -7.69 1.01 -3.62
N LEU A 27 -8.75 0.28 -3.98
CA LEU A 27 -8.91 -0.28 -5.32
C LEU A 27 -8.97 0.80 -6.40
N THR A 28 -9.67 1.91 -6.14
CA THR A 28 -9.74 3.03 -7.09
C THR A 28 -8.36 3.61 -7.39
N ARG A 29 -7.50 3.74 -6.38
CA ARG A 29 -6.11 4.20 -6.57
C ARG A 29 -5.29 3.20 -7.38
N LEU A 30 -5.42 1.90 -7.09
CA LEU A 30 -4.75 0.85 -7.85
C LEU A 30 -5.19 0.82 -9.32
N SER A 31 -6.49 0.95 -9.60
CA SER A 31 -6.99 1.01 -10.99
C SER A 31 -6.44 2.20 -11.77
N ARG A 32 -6.21 3.35 -11.11
CA ARG A 32 -5.54 4.51 -11.73
C ARG A 32 -4.08 4.21 -12.03
N ILE A 33 -3.35 3.64 -11.07
CA ILE A 33 -1.94 3.25 -11.24
C ILE A 33 -1.79 2.24 -12.38
N GLU A 34 -2.67 1.24 -12.44
CA GLU A 34 -2.70 0.27 -13.53
C GLU A 34 -2.90 0.95 -14.90
N GLY A 35 -3.80 1.94 -14.97
CA GLY A 35 -3.98 2.76 -16.17
C GLY A 35 -2.73 3.51 -16.58
N GLN A 36 -1.98 4.08 -15.62
CA GLN A 36 -0.71 4.75 -15.88
C GLN A 36 0.35 3.77 -16.42
N VAL A 37 0.45 2.57 -15.84
CA VAL A 37 1.38 1.51 -16.30
C VAL A 37 1.04 1.09 -17.74
N ARG A 38 -0.25 0.91 -18.06
CA ARG A 38 -0.69 0.65 -19.44
C ARG A 38 -0.32 1.81 -20.38
N GLY A 39 -0.44 3.05 -19.91
CA GLY A 39 0.01 4.24 -20.65
C GLY A 39 1.49 4.19 -20.96
N VAL A 40 2.35 3.92 -19.98
CA VAL A 40 3.81 3.78 -20.18
C VAL A 40 4.12 2.67 -21.19
N ARG A 41 3.43 1.53 -21.13
CA ARG A 41 3.58 0.46 -22.12
C ARG A 41 3.31 0.97 -23.53
N ALA A 42 2.18 1.65 -23.75
CA ALA A 42 1.86 2.21 -25.07
C ALA A 42 2.91 3.23 -25.53
N MET A 43 3.46 4.05 -24.63
CA MET A 43 4.53 4.99 -24.97
C MET A 43 5.80 4.30 -25.46
N VAL A 44 6.13 3.12 -24.92
CA VAL A 44 7.25 2.30 -25.37
C VAL A 44 6.94 1.65 -26.72
N GLU A 45 5.73 1.12 -26.90
CA GLU A 45 5.27 0.56 -28.18
C GLU A 45 5.27 1.61 -29.32
N ASP A 46 5.03 2.88 -28.98
CA ASP A 46 5.06 4.03 -29.91
C ASP A 46 6.44 4.69 -30.06
N ASP A 47 7.52 4.09 -29.53
CA ASP A 47 8.90 4.61 -29.56
C ASP A 47 9.02 6.09 -29.08
N ARG A 48 8.24 6.46 -28.06
CA ARG A 48 8.23 7.83 -27.54
C ARG A 48 9.55 8.23 -26.87
N TYR A 49 9.79 9.54 -26.83
CA TYR A 49 10.99 10.12 -26.24
C TYR A 49 11.20 9.67 -24.79
N CYS A 50 12.42 9.23 -24.48
CA CYS A 50 12.77 8.62 -23.20
C CYS A 50 12.44 9.50 -21.99
N VAL A 51 12.60 10.83 -22.10
CA VAL A 51 12.32 11.77 -20.99
C VAL A 51 10.83 11.78 -20.64
N ASP A 52 9.94 11.65 -21.63
CA ASP A 52 8.50 11.57 -21.38
C ASP A 52 8.15 10.28 -20.64
N ILE A 53 8.74 9.16 -21.06
CA ILE A 53 8.54 7.85 -20.42
C ILE A 53 9.01 7.91 -18.97
N VAL A 54 10.21 8.43 -18.71
CA VAL A 54 10.76 8.59 -17.35
C VAL A 54 9.87 9.49 -16.50
N THR A 55 9.30 10.55 -17.09
CA THR A 55 8.36 11.44 -16.39
C THR A 55 7.10 10.70 -15.97
N GLN A 56 6.53 9.86 -16.84
CA GLN A 56 5.36 9.05 -16.50
C GLN A 56 5.67 7.95 -15.47
N VAL A 57 6.84 7.31 -15.56
CA VAL A 57 7.31 6.36 -14.54
C VAL A 57 7.43 7.04 -13.17
N SER A 58 7.96 8.27 -13.13
CA SER A 58 8.05 9.05 -11.89
C SER A 58 6.66 9.39 -11.33
N ALA A 59 5.68 9.68 -12.18
CA ALA A 59 4.30 9.89 -11.77
C ALA A 59 3.66 8.61 -11.17
N ILE A 60 3.97 7.43 -11.72
CA ILE A 60 3.54 6.13 -11.18
C ILE A 60 4.16 5.90 -9.78
N GLN A 61 5.45 6.15 -9.62
CA GLN A 61 6.13 6.04 -8.34
C GLN A 61 5.50 6.96 -7.28
N ALA A 62 5.20 8.20 -7.64
CA ALA A 62 4.51 9.14 -6.76
C ALA A 62 3.10 8.64 -6.36
N ALA A 63 2.35 8.06 -7.30
CA ALA A 63 1.03 7.49 -7.04
C ALA A 63 1.10 6.26 -6.12
N LEU A 64 2.08 5.36 -6.32
CA LEU A 64 2.36 4.22 -5.45
C LEU A 64 2.74 4.68 -4.03
N ASN A 65 3.58 5.71 -3.90
CA ASN A 65 3.90 6.30 -2.61
C ASN A 65 2.67 6.89 -1.92
N GLY A 66 1.78 7.54 -2.67
CA GLY A 66 0.48 8.01 -2.16
C GLY A 66 -0.42 6.87 -1.66
N PHE A 67 -0.47 5.75 -2.40
CA PHE A 67 -1.19 4.54 -1.99
C PHE A 67 -0.62 3.94 -0.70
N ASN A 68 0.70 3.79 -0.61
CA ASN A 68 1.39 3.26 0.57
C ASN A 68 1.11 4.10 1.82
N LYS A 69 1.12 5.44 1.68
CA LYS A 69 0.81 6.36 2.79
C LYS A 69 -0.60 6.17 3.33
N GLU A 70 -1.61 6.02 2.47
CA GLU A 70 -2.97 5.74 2.95
C GLU A 70 -3.03 4.41 3.68
N LEU A 71 -2.50 3.34 3.06
CA LEU A 71 -2.57 2.00 3.61
C LEU A 71 -1.91 1.93 4.99
N LEU A 72 -0.75 2.57 5.12
CA LEU A 72 -0.01 2.68 6.38
C LEU A 72 -0.77 3.51 7.41
N ALA A 73 -1.30 4.68 7.03
CA ALA A 73 -2.08 5.51 7.94
C ALA A 73 -3.30 4.77 8.51
N ARG A 74 -3.96 3.94 7.69
CA ARG A 74 -5.06 3.07 8.13
C ARG A 74 -4.58 1.98 9.07
N HIS A 75 -3.44 1.35 8.78
CA HIS A 75 -2.85 0.32 9.66
C HIS A 75 -2.50 0.88 11.04
N ILE A 76 -1.87 2.07 11.10
CA ILE A 76 -1.52 2.74 12.36
C ILE A 76 -2.78 3.07 13.17
N LYS A 77 -3.80 3.67 12.54
CA LYS A 77 -5.04 4.11 13.20
C LYS A 77 -5.99 2.98 13.63
N THR A 78 -5.72 1.74 13.24
CA THR A 78 -6.56 0.59 13.58
C THR A 78 -5.71 -0.43 14.32
N CYS A 79 -5.05 -1.32 13.60
CA CYS A 79 -4.29 -2.44 14.15
C CYS A 79 -3.27 -1.99 15.20
N VAL A 80 -2.37 -1.04 14.87
CA VAL A 80 -1.31 -0.65 15.83
C VAL A 80 -1.90 0.05 17.05
N SER A 81 -2.86 0.96 16.86
CA SER A 81 -3.49 1.68 17.96
C SER A 81 -4.35 0.78 18.87
N GLU A 82 -4.92 -0.29 18.35
CA GLU A 82 -5.67 -1.30 19.11
C GLU A 82 -4.69 -2.16 19.90
N ASP A 83 -3.67 -2.72 19.25
CA ASP A 83 -2.64 -3.55 19.89
C ASP A 83 -1.90 -2.81 21.03
N ILE A 84 -1.59 -1.52 20.87
CA ILE A 84 -0.99 -0.70 21.93
C ILE A 84 -1.92 -0.58 23.15
N LYS A 85 -3.23 -0.39 22.94
CA LYS A 85 -4.20 -0.29 24.05
C LYS A 85 -4.35 -1.61 24.80
N GLU A 86 -4.12 -2.73 24.12
CA GLU A 86 -4.11 -4.07 24.69
C GLU A 86 -2.77 -4.45 25.34
N GLY A 87 -1.79 -3.54 25.34
CA GLY A 87 -0.47 -3.75 25.94
C GLY A 87 0.49 -4.57 25.08
N ASN A 88 0.19 -4.76 23.80
CA ASN A 88 1.03 -5.51 22.87
C ASN A 88 2.03 -4.58 22.14
N GLU A 89 3.18 -4.35 22.77
CA GLU A 89 4.24 -3.49 22.22
C GLU A 89 4.90 -4.03 20.94
N GLN A 90 4.78 -5.34 20.64
CA GLN A 90 5.33 -5.93 19.40
C GLN A 90 4.77 -5.29 18.12
N ALA A 91 3.57 -4.71 18.18
CA ALA A 91 2.99 -3.99 17.04
C ALA A 91 3.82 -2.76 16.63
N VAL A 92 4.52 -2.13 17.58
CA VAL A 92 5.40 -0.99 17.33
C VAL A 92 6.66 -1.44 16.60
N ASP A 93 7.22 -2.59 16.97
CA ASP A 93 8.38 -3.18 16.30
C ASP A 93 8.04 -3.57 14.85
N GLU A 94 6.90 -4.24 14.64
CA GLU A 94 6.41 -4.57 13.29
C GLU A 94 6.23 -3.30 12.43
N LEU A 95 5.71 -2.22 13.01
CA LEU A 95 5.56 -0.92 12.33
C LEU A 95 6.92 -0.30 11.98
N CYS A 96 7.88 -0.30 12.90
CA CYS A 96 9.23 0.21 12.67
C CYS A 96 9.92 -0.54 11.51
N ASP A 97 9.78 -1.86 11.46
CA ASP A 97 10.36 -2.66 10.38
C ASP A 97 9.67 -2.42 9.03
N LEU A 98 8.36 -2.17 9.03
CA LEU A 98 7.65 -1.76 7.82
C LEU A 98 8.11 -0.39 7.32
N LEU A 99 8.29 0.58 8.21
CA LEU A 99 8.78 1.92 7.87
C LEU A 99 10.18 1.87 7.24
N LYS A 100 11.09 1.05 7.79
CA LYS A 100 12.43 0.83 7.20
C LYS A 100 12.37 0.35 5.75
N LYS A 101 11.35 -0.45 5.37
CA LYS A 101 11.17 -0.94 3.99
C LYS A 101 10.63 0.15 3.05
N LEU A 102 9.80 1.06 3.56
CA LEU A 102 9.19 2.14 2.78
C LEU A 102 10.10 3.35 2.56
N MET A 103 11.10 3.54 3.42
CA MET A 103 12.06 4.65 3.36
C MET A 103 13.33 4.33 2.57
N LYS A 104 13.35 3.22 1.80
CA LYS A 104 14.44 2.88 0.88
C LYS A 104 14.31 3.61 -0.44
#